data_AF-A0A961LU53-F1
#
_entry.id   AF-A0A961LU53-F1
#
_cell.length_a   1.000
_cell.length_b   1.000
_cell.length_c   1.000
_cell.angle_alpha   90.00
_cell.angle_beta   90.00
_cell.angle_gamma   90.00
#
_symmetry.space_group_name_H-M   'P 1'
#
loop_
_entity.id
_entity.type
_entity.pdbx_description
1 polymer ?
#
loop_
_entity_poly.entity_id
_entity_poly.type
_entity_poly.pdbx_seq_one_letter_code
_entity_poly.pdbx_strand_id
1 'polypeptide(L)'
;MALPLLLCVGLGVDYTMMRNIRGTLQESVDAAALVGAKELAVAGTTKLTARGVAETYARGLLSQELVSESGGETFEVDTDAARDKREITVSASLYWEPMLLHLFHPDAMPLKASATATLTGEESICVIALDSSADNALALTGTSNMSANGCSIYSNSNSSKSISLAKGATLNSLTSYTSGGYFGSLEGYSPRPVTDSPRIADPLKSRSQPAAGPCREKNFWIDTGSITLHPGTYCGGIHIEGSAKVSLEAGIYVVKDGPLWIGGNATLSGEYVGFSFTGEAAVFDFGVSTQVDLLAPRNGPMAGILFFEDRSSSLNRLFSIRSKDAERFEGTIYIPRARLFIDKESRLGQMSNWTAIIANQIEVGKGPNVQINSDYAKSKIPVPDGVGPSAHAHLMK
;
A
#
# COMPACT_ATOMS: atom_id res chain seq x y z
N MET A 1 48.94 -26.55 -26.21
CA MET A 1 48.11 -25.37 -25.86
C MET A 1 46.60 -25.66 -25.78
N ALA A 2 46.08 -26.78 -26.31
CA ALA A 2 44.64 -27.10 -26.24
C ALA A 2 44.15 -27.53 -24.84
N LEU A 3 44.98 -28.24 -24.07
CA LEU A 3 44.63 -28.75 -22.74
C LEU A 3 44.29 -27.66 -21.69
N PRO A 4 45.09 -26.58 -21.50
CA PRO A 4 44.73 -25.52 -20.56
C PRO A 4 43.46 -24.75 -20.99
N LEU A 5 43.20 -24.66 -22.29
CA LEU A 5 42.01 -23.99 -22.84
C LEU A 5 40.72 -24.78 -22.56
N LEU A 6 40.76 -26.11 -22.73
CA LEU A 6 39.65 -27.00 -22.38
C LEU A 6 39.34 -26.98 -20.87
N LEU A 7 40.39 -26.93 -20.03
CA LEU A 7 40.23 -26.83 -18.58
C LEU A 7 39.51 -25.53 -18.18
N CYS A 8 39.91 -24.38 -18.76
CA CYS A 8 39.27 -23.09 -18.47
C CYS A 8 37.81 -23.04 -18.91
N VAL A 9 37.47 -23.61 -20.08
CA VAL A 9 36.09 -23.65 -20.57
C VAL A 9 35.21 -24.53 -19.67
N GLY A 10 35.70 -25.71 -19.29
CA GLY A 10 34.96 -26.62 -18.41
C GLY A 10 34.73 -26.04 -17.02
N LEU A 11 35.74 -25.39 -16.42
CA LEU A 11 35.57 -24.64 -15.18
C LEU A 11 34.57 -23.49 -15.29
N GLY A 12 34.52 -22.81 -16.45
CA GLY A 12 33.55 -21.76 -16.73
C GLY A 12 32.11 -22.30 -16.74
N VAL A 13 31.88 -23.44 -17.40
CA VAL A 13 30.55 -24.08 -17.45
C VAL A 13 30.08 -24.47 -16.05
N ASP A 14 30.92 -25.19 -15.29
CA ASP A 14 30.59 -25.59 -13.92
C ASP A 14 30.30 -24.37 -13.03
N TYR A 15 31.09 -23.30 -13.15
CA TYR A 15 30.87 -22.08 -12.39
C TYR A 15 29.52 -21.41 -12.73
N THR A 16 29.15 -21.41 -14.01
CA THR A 16 27.89 -20.81 -14.47
C THR A 16 26.69 -21.64 -13.99
N MET A 17 26.79 -22.96 -14.10
CA MET A 17 25.77 -23.90 -13.61
C MET A 17 25.58 -23.77 -12.09
N MET A 18 26.68 -23.70 -11.33
CA MET A 18 26.63 -23.47 -9.88
C MET A 18 25.89 -22.18 -9.53
N ARG A 19 26.17 -21.08 -10.25
CA ARG A 19 25.49 -19.79 -10.00
C ARG A 19 23.99 -19.86 -10.30
N ASN A 20 23.60 -20.52 -11.39
CA ASN A 20 22.19 -20.70 -11.74
C ASN A 20 21.47 -21.52 -10.68
N ILE A 21 22.03 -22.68 -10.31
CA ILE A 21 21.48 -23.56 -9.27
C ILE A 21 21.35 -22.82 -7.93
N ARG A 22 22.36 -22.03 -7.55
CA ARG A 22 22.31 -21.23 -6.31
C ARG A 22 21.25 -20.14 -6.37
N GLY A 23 21.04 -19.51 -7.53
CA GLY A 23 19.96 -18.56 -7.76
C GLY A 23 18.59 -19.21 -7.55
N THR A 24 18.35 -20.34 -8.21
CA THR A 24 17.13 -21.15 -8.07
C THR A 24 16.88 -21.59 -6.62
N LEU A 25 17.92 -22.07 -5.93
CA LEU A 25 17.83 -22.42 -4.52
C LEU A 25 17.41 -21.23 -3.67
N GLN A 26 18.01 -20.05 -3.89
CA GLN A 26 17.68 -18.84 -3.12
C GLN A 26 16.25 -18.36 -3.39
N GLU A 27 15.81 -18.32 -4.65
CA GLU A 27 14.45 -17.92 -5.01
C GLU A 27 13.39 -18.85 -4.40
N SER A 28 13.67 -20.16 -4.39
CA SER A 28 12.79 -21.18 -3.80
C SER A 28 12.68 -21.02 -2.27
N VAL A 29 13.80 -20.84 -1.56
CA VAL A 29 13.75 -20.65 -0.10
C VAL A 29 13.14 -19.30 0.29
N ASP A 30 13.37 -18.23 -0.49
CA ASP A 30 12.76 -16.91 -0.28
C ASP A 30 11.23 -16.99 -0.37
N ALA A 31 10.72 -17.64 -1.42
CA ALA A 31 9.28 -17.81 -1.60
C ALA A 31 8.66 -18.70 -0.50
N ALA A 32 9.33 -19.81 -0.16
CA ALA A 32 8.86 -20.73 0.88
C ALA A 32 8.84 -20.09 2.28
N ALA A 33 9.86 -19.29 2.62
CA ALA A 33 9.90 -18.57 3.89
C ALA A 33 8.73 -17.59 4.01
N LEU A 34 8.44 -16.82 2.94
CA LEU A 34 7.30 -15.89 2.91
C LEU A 34 5.95 -16.59 3.08
N VAL A 35 5.74 -17.73 2.39
CA VAL A 35 4.50 -18.50 2.52
C VAL A 35 4.35 -19.06 3.93
N GLY A 36 5.42 -19.65 4.48
CA GLY A 36 5.43 -20.16 5.86
C GLY A 36 5.14 -19.07 6.89
N ALA A 37 5.76 -17.89 6.74
CA ALA A 37 5.53 -16.77 7.64
C ALA A 37 4.08 -16.26 7.54
N LYS A 38 3.46 -16.24 6.36
CA LYS A 38 2.03 -15.90 6.22
C LYS A 38 1.11 -16.88 6.95
N GLU A 39 1.43 -18.17 6.98
CA GLU A 39 0.63 -19.14 7.73
C GLU A 39 0.63 -18.89 9.24
N LEU A 40 1.69 -18.27 9.79
CA LEU A 40 1.70 -17.84 11.19
C LEU A 40 0.64 -16.77 11.51
N ALA A 41 0.03 -16.14 10.49
CA ALA A 41 -1.00 -15.12 10.65
C ALA A 41 -2.41 -15.69 10.80
N VAL A 42 -2.62 -16.96 10.43
CA VAL A 42 -3.94 -17.58 10.41
C VAL A 42 -4.34 -17.97 11.85
N ALA A 43 -5.54 -17.56 12.26
CA ALA A 43 -6.04 -17.83 13.60
C ALA A 43 -6.16 -19.34 13.87
N GLY A 44 -5.46 -19.84 14.89
CA GLY A 44 -5.46 -21.25 15.28
C GLY A 44 -4.34 -22.10 14.69
N THR A 45 -3.47 -21.53 13.85
CA THR A 45 -2.32 -22.23 13.25
C THR A 45 -1.22 -22.48 14.28
N THR A 46 -0.61 -23.67 14.21
CA THR A 46 0.51 -24.10 15.07
C THR A 46 1.85 -23.95 14.33
N LYS A 47 2.97 -23.85 15.04
CA LYS A 47 4.31 -23.82 14.41
C LYS A 47 4.54 -24.97 13.43
N LEU A 48 4.03 -26.16 13.78
CA LEU A 48 4.19 -27.38 12.98
C LEU A 48 3.45 -27.28 11.64
N THR A 49 2.31 -26.59 11.61
CA THR A 49 1.54 -26.40 10.37
C THR A 49 2.19 -25.36 9.47
N ALA A 50 2.60 -24.21 10.00
CA ALA A 50 3.36 -23.21 9.22
C ALA A 50 4.70 -23.77 8.69
N ARG A 51 5.42 -24.54 9.52
CA ARG A 51 6.63 -25.27 9.13
C ARG A 51 6.36 -26.26 7.98
N GLY A 52 5.34 -27.10 8.13
CA GLY A 52 4.96 -28.09 7.12
C GLY A 52 4.53 -27.47 5.79
N VAL A 53 3.84 -26.33 5.82
CA VAL A 53 3.47 -25.59 4.60
C VAL A 53 4.71 -25.01 3.91
N ALA A 54 5.60 -24.35 4.66
CA ALA A 54 6.86 -23.83 4.11
C ALA A 54 7.71 -24.95 3.48
N GLU A 55 7.85 -26.08 4.17
CA GLU A 55 8.62 -27.22 3.68
C GLU A 55 7.99 -27.81 2.41
N THR A 56 6.67 -28.06 2.41
CA THR A 56 5.96 -28.61 1.25
C THR A 56 6.08 -27.69 0.03
N TYR A 57 6.01 -26.38 0.25
CA TYR A 57 6.12 -25.38 -0.81
C TYR A 57 7.54 -25.32 -1.40
N ALA A 58 8.58 -25.27 -0.54
CA ALA A 58 9.98 -25.35 -0.99
C ALA A 58 10.26 -26.63 -1.77
N ARG A 59 9.80 -27.78 -1.27
CA ARG A 59 9.98 -29.07 -1.97
C ARG A 59 9.28 -29.08 -3.32
N GLY A 60 8.09 -28.48 -3.42
CA GLY A 60 7.34 -28.35 -4.67
C GLY A 60 8.11 -27.57 -5.74
N LEU A 61 8.58 -26.36 -5.42
CA LEU A 61 9.34 -25.52 -6.34
C LEU A 61 10.65 -26.18 -6.80
N LEU A 62 11.44 -26.69 -5.85
CA LEU A 62 12.71 -27.36 -6.16
C LEU A 62 12.50 -28.62 -7.02
N SER A 63 11.42 -29.37 -6.77
CA SER A 63 11.10 -30.56 -7.58
C SER A 63 10.68 -30.22 -9.01
N GLN A 64 10.18 -29.02 -9.27
CA GLN A 64 9.78 -28.59 -10.62
C GLN A 64 10.99 -28.09 -11.41
N GLU A 65 11.84 -27.29 -10.78
CA GLU A 65 12.94 -26.58 -11.44
C GLU A 65 14.23 -27.41 -11.53
N LEU A 66 14.56 -28.21 -10.51
CA LEU A 66 15.85 -28.93 -10.46
C LEU A 66 15.76 -30.39 -10.92
N VAL A 67 14.65 -31.09 -10.64
CA VAL A 67 14.49 -32.51 -11.04
C VAL A 67 14.32 -32.69 -12.56
N SER A 68 14.02 -31.60 -13.29
CA SER A 68 13.93 -31.61 -14.75
C SER A 68 15.30 -31.54 -15.45
N GLU A 69 16.37 -31.12 -14.76
CA GLU A 69 17.70 -30.92 -15.39
C GLU A 69 18.77 -31.92 -14.94
N SER A 70 18.66 -32.52 -13.76
CA SER A 70 19.72 -33.37 -13.18
C SER A 70 19.14 -34.67 -12.60
N GLY A 71 19.40 -35.78 -13.29
CA GLY A 71 18.98 -37.10 -12.85
C GLY A 71 19.60 -37.48 -11.49
N GLY A 72 18.79 -37.51 -10.44
CA GLY A 72 19.11 -38.18 -9.18
C GLY A 72 19.60 -37.32 -8.02
N GLU A 73 19.36 -36.01 -8.02
CA GLU A 73 19.82 -35.14 -6.92
C GLU A 73 18.93 -35.24 -5.65
N THR A 74 19.57 -35.46 -4.50
CA THR A 74 18.92 -35.42 -3.19
C THR A 74 19.02 -34.00 -2.62
N PHE A 75 17.87 -33.35 -2.44
CA PHE A 75 17.78 -32.05 -1.77
C PHE A 75 17.18 -32.19 -0.37
N GLU A 76 17.77 -31.49 0.60
CA GLU A 76 17.28 -31.44 1.98
C GLU A 76 16.73 -30.04 2.27
N VAL A 77 15.50 -29.98 2.77
CA VAL A 77 14.84 -28.75 3.21
C VAL A 77 14.67 -28.84 4.72
N ASP A 78 15.27 -27.89 5.44
CA ASP A 78 15.03 -27.72 6.87
C ASP A 78 14.30 -26.40 7.13
N THR A 79 13.44 -26.42 8.14
CA THR A 79 12.55 -25.32 8.46
C THR A 79 12.49 -25.12 9.97
N ASP A 80 12.84 -23.91 10.44
CA ASP A 80 12.76 -23.56 11.86
C ASP A 80 11.73 -22.45 12.09
N ALA A 81 11.03 -22.52 13.23
CA ALA A 81 9.93 -21.62 13.58
C ALA A 81 10.10 -21.07 15.02
N ALA A 82 10.52 -19.82 15.13
CA ALA A 82 10.64 -19.13 16.42
C ALA A 82 9.31 -18.43 16.77
N ARG A 83 8.60 -18.88 17.82
CA ARG A 83 7.30 -18.30 18.24
C ARG A 83 7.47 -16.88 18.72
N ASP A 84 8.53 -16.66 19.49
CA ASP A 84 8.76 -15.41 20.22
C ASP A 84 9.11 -14.26 19.26
N LYS A 85 9.54 -14.61 18.04
CA LYS A 85 9.90 -13.65 16.98
C LYS A 85 9.01 -13.71 15.74
N ARG A 86 8.03 -14.62 15.71
CA ARG A 86 7.16 -14.89 14.54
C ARG A 86 7.96 -15.09 13.24
N GLU A 87 9.09 -15.79 13.32
CA GLU A 87 10.00 -16.03 12.21
C GLU A 87 9.87 -17.46 11.68
N ILE A 88 9.94 -17.62 10.37
CA ILE A 88 10.15 -18.89 9.66
C ILE A 88 11.45 -18.80 8.89
N THR A 89 12.38 -19.69 9.19
CA THR A 89 13.61 -19.88 8.42
C THR A 89 13.48 -21.12 7.56
N VAL A 90 13.76 -21.01 6.27
CA VAL A 90 13.81 -22.13 5.33
C VAL A 90 15.23 -22.24 4.80
N SER A 91 15.84 -23.41 4.94
CA SER A 91 17.16 -23.73 4.40
C SER A 91 17.03 -24.88 3.40
N ALA A 92 17.69 -24.76 2.27
CA ALA A 92 17.79 -25.82 1.27
C ALA A 92 19.25 -26.14 0.98
N SER A 93 19.56 -27.43 0.84
CA SER A 93 20.87 -27.90 0.40
C SER A 93 20.77 -28.89 -0.74
N LEU A 94 21.68 -28.77 -1.71
CA LEU A 94 21.73 -29.61 -2.91
C LEU A 94 23.15 -30.16 -3.12
N TYR A 95 23.23 -31.46 -3.37
CA TYR A 95 24.43 -32.14 -3.85
C TYR A 95 24.31 -32.31 -5.36
N TRP A 96 25.14 -31.57 -6.10
CA TRP A 96 25.26 -31.62 -7.55
C TRP A 96 26.65 -32.17 -7.91
N GLU A 97 26.82 -32.92 -9.00
CA GLU A 97 28.11 -33.47 -9.39
C GLU A 97 28.78 -32.62 -10.49
N PRO A 98 29.68 -31.66 -10.16
CA PRO A 98 30.40 -30.91 -11.17
C PRO A 98 31.43 -31.77 -11.91
N MET A 99 31.63 -31.51 -13.20
CA MET A 99 32.56 -32.30 -14.01
C MET A 99 34.04 -32.01 -13.70
N LEU A 100 34.39 -30.76 -13.40
CA LEU A 100 35.77 -30.30 -13.23
C LEU A 100 35.97 -29.47 -11.96
N LEU A 101 34.93 -28.81 -11.45
CA LEU A 101 35.04 -27.93 -10.29
C LEU A 101 35.44 -28.66 -9.00
N HIS A 102 35.06 -29.93 -8.84
CA HIS A 102 35.42 -30.74 -7.68
C HIS A 102 36.95 -30.85 -7.47
N LEU A 103 37.74 -30.76 -8.55
CA LEU A 103 39.21 -30.81 -8.50
C LEU A 103 39.85 -29.53 -7.91
N PHE A 104 39.14 -28.41 -7.93
CA PHE A 104 39.68 -27.09 -7.55
C PHE A 104 38.99 -26.48 -6.33
N HIS A 105 37.75 -26.90 -6.04
CA HIS A 105 36.96 -26.36 -4.94
C HIS A 105 36.18 -27.49 -4.22
N PRO A 106 36.87 -28.36 -3.45
CA PRO A 106 36.23 -29.49 -2.77
C PRO A 106 35.14 -29.07 -1.77
N ASP A 107 35.20 -27.84 -1.24
CA ASP A 107 34.17 -27.27 -0.34
C ASP A 107 32.98 -26.63 -1.09
N ALA A 108 32.91 -26.73 -2.42
CA ALA A 108 31.80 -26.18 -3.22
C ALA A 108 30.51 -27.00 -3.13
N MET A 109 30.52 -28.10 -2.36
CA MET A 109 29.36 -28.99 -2.15
C MET A 109 29.13 -29.23 -0.64
N PRO A 110 27.87 -29.31 -0.17
CA PRO A 110 26.65 -29.01 -0.93
C PRO A 110 26.48 -27.51 -1.16
N LEU A 111 25.74 -27.15 -2.20
CA LEU A 111 25.24 -25.79 -2.36
C LEU A 111 24.14 -25.54 -1.34
N LYS A 112 24.23 -24.41 -0.63
CA LYS A 112 23.29 -24.05 0.44
C LYS A 112 22.66 -22.69 0.15
N ALA A 113 21.36 -22.59 0.41
CA ALA A 113 20.61 -21.35 0.45
C ALA A 113 19.76 -21.32 1.72
N SER A 114 19.55 -20.14 2.28
CA SER A 114 18.67 -19.95 3.44
C SER A 114 17.97 -18.61 3.32
N ALA A 115 16.73 -18.58 3.78
CA ALA A 115 15.93 -17.36 3.88
C ALA A 115 15.13 -17.39 5.19
N THR A 116 15.10 -16.25 5.87
CA THR A 116 14.26 -16.06 7.05
C THR A 116 13.20 -15.03 6.73
N ALA A 117 11.94 -15.39 6.90
CA ALA A 117 10.82 -14.46 6.83
C ALA A 117 10.24 -14.28 8.22
N THR A 118 9.91 -13.03 8.57
CA THR A 118 9.20 -12.70 9.80
C THR A 118 7.79 -12.24 9.49
N LEU A 119 6.86 -12.64 10.35
CA LEU A 119 5.51 -12.12 10.36
C LEU A 119 5.40 -11.02 11.41
N THR A 120 5.43 -9.77 10.96
CA THR A 120 5.06 -8.63 11.78
C THR A 120 3.54 -8.52 11.79
N GLY A 121 2.94 -8.91 12.91
CA GLY A 121 1.50 -8.87 13.11
C GLY A 121 1.14 -7.79 14.10
N GLU A 122 1.16 -6.55 13.61
CA GLU A 122 0.38 -5.39 14.03
C GLU A 122 0.54 -4.21 13.05
N GLU A 123 1.15 -4.42 11.87
CA GLU A 123 1.34 -3.34 10.91
C GLU A 123 0.05 -3.09 10.14
N SER A 124 -0.57 -1.96 10.41
CA SER A 124 -1.77 -1.53 9.68
C SER A 124 -1.38 -0.75 8.44
N ILE A 125 -1.85 -1.10 7.25
CA ILE A 125 -1.58 -0.26 6.06
C ILE A 125 -2.59 0.88 6.02
N CYS A 126 -2.12 2.12 6.04
CA CYS A 126 -3.00 3.30 6.02
C CYS A 126 -2.80 4.19 4.80
N VAL A 127 -1.63 4.20 4.17
CA VAL A 127 -1.36 5.03 3.01
C VAL A 127 -0.70 4.21 1.91
N ILE A 128 -1.23 4.27 0.69
CA ILE A 128 -0.66 3.63 -0.49
C ILE A 128 -0.66 4.63 -1.65
N ALA A 129 0.54 4.97 -2.13
CA ALA A 129 0.75 5.61 -3.43
C ALA A 129 0.97 4.52 -4.49
N LEU A 130 -0.01 4.38 -5.40
CA LEU A 130 -0.08 3.27 -6.36
C LEU A 130 0.81 3.46 -7.60
N ASP A 131 1.22 4.68 -7.92
CA ASP A 131 2.02 4.96 -9.12
C ASP A 131 3.32 4.15 -9.13
N SER A 132 3.56 3.43 -10.21
CA SER A 132 4.68 2.50 -10.32
C SER A 132 6.01 3.16 -10.70
N SER A 133 6.00 4.41 -11.17
CA SER A 133 7.17 5.03 -11.82
C SER A 133 7.38 6.51 -11.54
N ALA A 134 6.42 7.19 -10.92
CA ALA A 134 6.51 8.62 -10.70
C ALA A 134 7.67 9.00 -9.78
N ASP A 135 8.43 10.01 -10.19
CA ASP A 135 9.17 10.84 -9.25
C ASP A 135 8.13 11.54 -8.37
N ASN A 136 8.28 11.46 -7.04
CA ASN A 136 7.36 12.03 -6.06
C ASN A 136 5.98 11.36 -6.01
N ALA A 137 5.93 10.01 -6.02
CA ALA A 137 4.69 9.27 -5.80
C ALA A 137 4.06 9.60 -4.43
N LEU A 138 4.89 9.80 -3.40
CA LEU A 138 4.52 10.48 -2.16
C LEU A 138 5.48 11.65 -1.93
N ALA A 139 4.97 12.87 -1.91
CA ALA A 139 5.79 14.04 -1.63
C ALA A 139 5.20 14.95 -0.57
N LEU A 140 6.07 15.45 0.32
CA LEU A 140 5.73 16.49 1.28
C LEU A 140 6.66 17.68 1.06
N THR A 141 6.09 18.88 1.03
CA THR A 141 6.81 20.11 0.71
C THR A 141 6.73 21.17 1.81
N GLY A 142 7.69 22.10 1.82
CA GLY A 142 7.71 23.18 2.81
C GLY A 142 7.78 22.68 4.25
N THR A 143 6.93 23.22 5.14
CA THR A 143 6.85 22.89 6.57
C THR A 143 5.67 21.97 6.88
N SER A 144 5.32 21.06 5.96
CA SER A 144 4.22 20.11 6.18
C SER A 144 4.61 18.97 7.11
N ASN A 145 3.61 18.41 7.79
CA ASN A 145 3.78 17.25 8.64
C ASN A 145 2.74 16.18 8.29
N MET A 146 3.19 14.94 8.10
CA MET A 146 2.35 13.76 8.05
C MET A 146 2.72 12.83 9.20
N SER A 147 1.72 12.45 9.98
CA SER A 147 1.85 11.62 11.18
C SER A 147 0.94 10.41 11.08
N ALA A 148 1.54 9.23 11.04
CA ALA A 148 0.95 7.92 10.81
C ALA A 148 1.51 6.89 11.81
N ASN A 149 1.71 7.29 13.08
CA ASN A 149 2.55 6.60 14.06
C ASN A 149 2.17 5.13 14.38
N GLY A 150 0.95 4.69 14.04
CA GLY A 150 0.49 3.32 14.25
C GLY A 150 0.22 2.56 12.95
N CYS A 151 0.65 3.08 11.80
CA CYS A 151 0.38 2.48 10.51
C CYS A 151 1.52 2.66 9.51
N SER A 152 1.61 1.72 8.58
CA SER A 152 2.64 1.66 7.54
C SER A 152 2.18 2.38 6.27
N ILE A 153 3.14 3.03 5.61
CA ILE A 153 2.96 3.80 4.38
C ILE A 153 3.68 3.07 3.25
N TYR A 154 3.04 2.94 2.09
CA TYR A 154 3.62 2.29 0.91
C TYR A 154 3.68 3.25 -0.27
N SER A 155 4.80 3.21 -0.99
CA SER A 155 4.94 3.82 -2.31
C SER A 155 5.43 2.80 -3.32
N ASN A 156 4.62 2.52 -4.34
CA ASN A 156 4.91 1.53 -5.38
C ASN A 156 5.92 2.03 -6.44
N SER A 157 6.31 3.30 -6.40
CA SER A 157 7.18 3.86 -7.44
C SER A 157 8.59 3.30 -7.33
N ASN A 158 9.16 2.89 -8.47
CA ASN A 158 10.56 2.44 -8.58
C ASN A 158 11.54 3.60 -8.77
N SER A 159 11.07 4.85 -8.76
CA SER A 159 11.94 6.03 -8.82
C SER A 159 12.85 6.10 -7.59
N SER A 160 14.09 6.56 -7.79
CA SER A 160 15.00 6.91 -6.69
C SER A 160 14.46 8.03 -5.79
N LYS A 161 13.43 8.76 -6.26
CA LYS A 161 12.71 9.82 -5.54
C LYS A 161 11.22 9.46 -5.37
N SER A 162 10.93 8.19 -5.09
CA SER A 162 9.56 7.69 -4.93
C SER A 162 8.86 8.35 -3.73
N ILE A 163 9.54 8.42 -2.58
CA ILE A 163 9.12 9.24 -1.43
C ILE A 163 10.05 10.47 -1.33
N SER A 164 9.49 11.67 -1.32
CA SER A 164 10.29 12.91 -1.30
C SER A 164 9.85 13.88 -0.21
N LEU A 165 10.79 14.31 0.64
CA LEU A 165 10.58 15.37 1.63
C LEU A 165 11.40 16.61 1.27
N ALA A 166 10.73 17.74 1.06
CA ALA A 166 11.42 19.02 0.99
C ALA A 166 11.97 19.42 2.38
N LYS A 167 12.88 20.41 2.40
CA LYS A 167 13.45 20.93 3.63
C LYS A 167 12.35 21.48 4.55
N GLY A 168 12.26 20.93 5.77
CA GLY A 168 11.29 21.33 6.79
C GLY A 168 10.06 20.45 6.88
N ALA A 169 9.85 19.53 5.93
CA ALA A 169 8.75 18.59 5.96
C ALA A 169 9.11 17.37 6.82
N THR A 170 8.11 16.81 7.51
CA THR A 170 8.28 15.64 8.37
C THR A 170 7.28 14.53 8.04
N LEU A 171 7.76 13.29 8.01
CA LEU A 171 7.00 12.07 7.84
C LEU A 171 7.28 11.14 9.03
N ASN A 172 6.27 10.97 9.88
CA ASN A 172 6.28 10.03 10.99
C ASN A 172 5.33 8.88 10.67
N SER A 173 5.77 7.63 10.79
CA SER A 173 4.95 6.45 10.52
C SER A 173 5.41 5.27 11.38
N LEU A 174 4.67 4.17 11.41
CA LEU A 174 5.20 2.92 11.97
C LEU A 174 6.39 2.45 11.13
N THR A 175 6.16 2.27 9.83
CA THR A 175 7.19 1.99 8.82
C THR A 175 6.76 2.61 7.49
N SER A 176 7.71 3.18 6.74
CA SER A 176 7.48 3.61 5.36
C SER A 176 8.22 2.67 4.42
N TYR A 177 7.53 2.12 3.41
CA TYR A 177 8.08 1.21 2.41
C TYR A 177 8.05 1.89 1.04
N THR A 178 9.13 1.76 0.28
CA THR A 178 9.24 2.24 -1.09
C THR A 178 9.87 1.18 -1.99
N SER A 179 9.28 0.96 -3.16
CA SER A 179 9.86 0.06 -4.17
C SER A 179 11.08 0.62 -4.88
N GLY A 180 11.28 1.93 -4.81
CA GLY A 180 12.44 2.63 -5.32
C GLY A 180 13.26 3.19 -4.17
N GLY A 181 13.53 4.50 -4.23
CA GLY A 181 14.27 5.24 -3.20
C GLY A 181 13.44 6.31 -2.52
N TYR A 182 14.13 7.11 -1.71
CA TYR A 182 13.58 8.30 -1.08
C TYR A 182 14.58 9.46 -1.13
N PHE A 183 14.08 10.69 -1.11
CA PHE A 183 14.88 11.91 -1.22
C PHE A 183 14.50 12.94 -0.15
N GLY A 184 15.47 13.69 0.39
CA GLY A 184 15.21 14.74 1.38
C GLY A 184 16.11 14.64 2.62
N SER A 185 15.82 15.47 3.63
CA SER A 185 16.57 15.44 4.89
C SER A 185 16.28 14.15 5.67
N LEU A 186 17.32 13.45 6.10
CA LEU A 186 17.20 12.20 6.87
C LEU A 186 16.48 12.39 8.21
N GLU A 187 16.56 13.58 8.80
CA GLU A 187 15.87 13.95 10.05
C GLU A 187 14.37 14.16 9.87
N GLY A 188 13.92 14.37 8.63
CA GLY A 188 12.49 14.51 8.31
C GLY A 188 11.74 13.18 8.32
N TYR A 189 12.44 12.04 8.38
CA TYR A 189 11.86 10.71 8.36
C TYR A 189 11.97 10.03 9.72
N SER A 190 10.86 9.50 10.25
CA SER A 190 10.83 8.77 11.51
C SER A 190 9.87 7.57 11.44
N PRO A 191 10.38 6.32 11.36
CA PRO A 191 11.76 5.95 11.01
C PRO A 191 12.07 6.23 9.53
N ARG A 192 13.29 5.94 9.09
CA ARG A 192 13.67 6.07 7.67
C ARG A 192 12.90 5.06 6.79
N PRO A 193 12.56 5.40 5.54
CA PRO A 193 11.89 4.47 4.65
C PRO A 193 12.76 3.26 4.31
N VAL A 194 12.14 2.08 4.27
CA VAL A 194 12.70 0.83 3.76
C VAL A 194 12.60 0.85 2.24
N THR A 195 13.73 0.72 1.56
CA THR A 195 13.82 0.71 0.09
C THR A 195 13.65 -0.68 -0.48
N ASP A 196 13.57 -0.77 -1.82
CA ASP A 196 13.53 -2.03 -2.57
C ASP A 196 12.41 -2.99 -2.12
N SER A 197 11.35 -2.41 -1.55
CA SER A 197 10.22 -3.17 -1.03
C SER A 197 9.33 -3.62 -2.18
N PRO A 198 8.78 -4.85 -2.15
CA PRO A 198 7.85 -5.31 -3.17
C PRO A 198 6.66 -4.36 -3.31
N ARG A 199 6.22 -4.12 -4.55
CA ARG A 199 5.00 -3.34 -4.79
C ARG A 199 3.81 -4.04 -4.19
N ILE A 200 2.92 -3.28 -3.57
CA ILE A 200 1.63 -3.79 -3.10
C ILE A 200 0.58 -3.61 -4.20
N ALA A 201 -0.19 -4.66 -4.47
CA ALA A 201 -1.34 -4.55 -5.35
C ALA A 201 -2.40 -3.64 -4.70
N ASP A 202 -3.21 -2.96 -5.52
CA ASP A 202 -4.35 -2.20 -5.00
C ASP A 202 -5.31 -3.12 -4.22
N PRO A 203 -5.41 -2.98 -2.88
CA PRO A 203 -6.20 -3.87 -2.05
C PRO A 203 -7.70 -3.75 -2.33
N LEU A 204 -8.14 -2.58 -2.81
CA LEU A 204 -9.55 -2.32 -3.08
C LEU A 204 -9.91 -2.51 -4.55
N LYS A 205 -9.02 -3.05 -5.38
CA LYS A 205 -9.26 -3.26 -6.82
C LYS A 205 -10.55 -4.04 -7.14
N SER A 206 -10.91 -5.00 -6.28
CA SER A 206 -12.10 -5.85 -6.46
C SER A 206 -13.40 -5.20 -5.98
N ARG A 207 -13.34 -4.09 -5.22
CA ARG A 207 -14.53 -3.43 -4.68
C ARG A 207 -15.37 -2.83 -5.81
N SER A 208 -16.66 -3.15 -5.87
CA SER A 208 -17.57 -2.59 -6.87
C SER A 208 -17.87 -1.12 -6.55
N GLN A 209 -17.71 -0.24 -7.55
CA GLN A 209 -18.16 1.14 -7.43
C GLN A 209 -19.69 1.23 -7.49
N PRO A 210 -20.34 2.10 -6.70
CA PRO A 210 -21.76 2.38 -6.85
C PRO A 210 -22.08 2.96 -8.24
N ALA A 211 -23.06 2.35 -8.93
CA ALA A 211 -23.51 2.83 -10.24
C ALA A 211 -24.27 4.16 -10.13
N ALA A 212 -24.09 5.03 -11.12
CA ALA A 212 -24.89 6.25 -11.25
C ALA A 212 -26.33 5.91 -11.63
N GLY A 213 -27.29 6.43 -10.86
CA GLY A 213 -28.71 6.39 -11.19
C GLY A 213 -29.14 7.57 -12.05
N PRO A 214 -30.46 7.81 -12.21
CA PRO A 214 -30.95 9.05 -12.79
C PRO A 214 -30.48 10.26 -11.97
N CYS A 215 -30.20 11.37 -12.64
CA CYS A 215 -29.83 12.62 -11.97
C CYS A 215 -30.97 13.06 -11.04
N ARG A 216 -30.69 13.09 -9.74
CA ARG A 216 -31.57 13.68 -8.72
C ARG A 216 -31.58 15.19 -8.88
N GLU A 217 -30.38 15.77 -8.94
CA GLU A 217 -30.16 17.20 -9.14
C GLU A 217 -29.17 17.43 -10.29
N LYS A 218 -29.28 18.60 -10.90
CA LYS A 218 -28.37 19.05 -11.97
C LYS A 218 -27.74 20.39 -11.59
N ASN A 219 -26.41 20.48 -11.68
CA ASN A 219 -25.65 21.70 -11.38
C ASN A 219 -26.05 22.30 -10.01
N PHE A 220 -26.05 21.48 -8.97
CA PHE A 220 -26.49 21.92 -7.64
C PHE A 220 -25.58 23.05 -7.15
N TRP A 221 -26.17 24.15 -6.68
CA TRP A 221 -25.46 25.34 -6.21
C TRP A 221 -26.14 25.93 -4.97
N ILE A 222 -25.37 26.24 -3.94
CA ILE A 222 -25.84 26.97 -2.75
C ILE A 222 -24.71 27.85 -2.18
N ASP A 223 -25.04 29.08 -1.80
CA ASP A 223 -24.08 30.08 -1.29
C ASP A 223 -24.43 30.62 0.12
N THR A 224 -25.66 30.38 0.59
CA THR A 224 -26.13 30.80 1.92
C THR A 224 -27.23 29.88 2.47
N GLY A 225 -27.55 30.05 3.75
CA GLY A 225 -28.63 29.30 4.42
C GLY A 225 -28.21 27.92 4.89
N SER A 226 -29.19 27.09 5.22
CA SER A 226 -28.96 25.71 5.69
C SER A 226 -29.86 24.74 4.93
N ILE A 227 -29.29 23.67 4.39
CA ILE A 227 -30.00 22.66 3.61
C ILE A 227 -29.52 21.26 3.98
N THR A 228 -30.44 20.31 3.91
CA THR A 228 -30.13 18.89 4.01
C THR A 228 -30.16 18.27 2.61
N LEU A 229 -29.04 17.68 2.18
CA LEU A 229 -28.99 16.87 0.98
C LEU A 229 -29.36 15.43 1.30
N HIS A 230 -29.92 14.75 0.29
CA HIS A 230 -30.32 13.36 0.37
C HIS A 230 -29.52 12.52 -0.61
N PRO A 231 -29.26 11.25 -0.31
CA PRO A 231 -28.55 10.34 -1.21
C PRO A 231 -29.16 10.32 -2.62
N GLY A 232 -28.29 10.18 -3.62
CA GLY A 232 -28.68 10.23 -5.02
C GLY A 232 -27.54 10.58 -5.96
N THR A 233 -27.84 10.67 -7.25
CA THR A 233 -26.88 11.09 -8.27
C THR A 233 -27.01 12.58 -8.54
N TYR A 234 -25.91 13.32 -8.41
CA TYR A 234 -25.80 14.76 -8.65
C TYR A 234 -24.99 14.96 -9.94
N CYS A 235 -25.66 15.41 -11.00
CA CYS A 235 -25.07 15.55 -12.32
C CYS A 235 -24.61 17.01 -12.54
N GLY A 236 -23.42 17.23 -13.11
CA GLY A 236 -22.86 18.58 -13.22
C GLY A 236 -22.26 19.11 -11.92
N GLY A 237 -22.06 18.22 -10.93
CA GLY A 237 -21.42 18.55 -9.66
C GLY A 237 -22.34 19.14 -8.58
N ILE A 238 -21.72 19.45 -7.45
CA ILE A 238 -22.29 20.02 -6.24
C ILE A 238 -21.37 21.19 -5.85
N HIS A 239 -21.88 22.42 -5.89
CA HIS A 239 -21.15 23.62 -5.50
C HIS A 239 -21.76 24.19 -4.21
N ILE A 240 -20.94 24.31 -3.17
CA ILE A 240 -21.31 24.83 -1.86
C ILE A 240 -20.35 25.97 -1.52
N GLU A 241 -20.85 27.18 -1.32
CA GLU A 241 -19.98 28.34 -1.11
C GLU A 241 -20.52 29.36 -0.11
N GLY A 242 -19.88 30.53 -0.04
CA GLY A 242 -20.31 31.62 0.81
C GLY A 242 -20.33 31.23 2.29
N SER A 243 -21.50 31.23 2.91
CA SER A 243 -21.71 30.82 4.31
C SER A 243 -22.72 29.68 4.45
N ALA A 244 -22.98 28.95 3.35
CA ALA A 244 -23.92 27.84 3.34
C ALA A 244 -23.55 26.74 4.34
N LYS A 245 -24.58 26.13 4.94
CA LYS A 245 -24.44 24.97 5.82
C LYS A 245 -25.19 23.79 5.23
N VAL A 246 -24.45 22.75 4.87
CA VAL A 246 -25.02 21.56 4.23
C VAL A 246 -24.86 20.37 5.16
N SER A 247 -25.99 19.73 5.48
CA SER A 247 -26.00 18.44 6.16
C SER A 247 -26.37 17.35 5.17
N LEU A 248 -25.73 16.19 5.25
CA LEU A 248 -25.99 15.04 4.39
C LEU A 248 -26.73 13.97 5.20
N GLU A 249 -27.87 13.52 4.69
CA GLU A 249 -28.47 12.29 5.17
C GLU A 249 -27.60 11.07 4.82
N ALA A 250 -27.63 10.04 5.65
CA ALA A 250 -26.85 8.83 5.48
C ALA A 250 -27.14 8.16 4.13
N GLY A 251 -26.08 7.79 3.40
CA GLY A 251 -26.19 7.08 2.13
C GLY A 251 -25.12 7.47 1.11
N ILE A 252 -25.36 7.12 -0.16
CA ILE A 252 -24.39 7.26 -1.24
C ILE A 252 -24.76 8.45 -2.13
N TYR A 253 -23.77 9.31 -2.35
CA TYR A 253 -23.82 10.48 -3.22
C TYR A 253 -22.95 10.21 -4.45
N VAL A 254 -23.58 9.98 -5.60
CA VAL A 254 -22.84 9.81 -6.85
C VAL A 254 -22.67 11.17 -7.49
N VAL A 255 -21.44 11.69 -7.50
CA VAL A 255 -21.08 12.95 -8.14
C VAL A 255 -20.68 12.62 -9.58
N LYS A 256 -21.51 13.06 -10.53
CA LYS A 256 -21.38 12.71 -11.94
C LYS A 256 -21.13 13.95 -12.80
N ASP A 257 -20.16 13.87 -13.71
CA ASP A 257 -19.88 14.88 -14.73
C ASP A 257 -19.70 16.31 -14.18
N GLY A 258 -19.04 16.46 -13.02
CA GLY A 258 -18.73 17.74 -12.40
C GLY A 258 -18.21 17.59 -10.96
N PRO A 259 -17.64 18.64 -10.36
CA PRO A 259 -16.95 18.52 -9.08
C PRO A 259 -17.88 18.54 -7.88
N LEU A 260 -17.45 17.95 -6.76
CA LEU A 260 -17.88 18.36 -5.42
C LEU A 260 -16.97 19.50 -4.98
N TRP A 261 -17.45 20.73 -5.15
CA TRP A 261 -16.69 21.94 -4.84
C TRP A 261 -17.24 22.62 -3.60
N ILE A 262 -16.37 22.93 -2.65
CA ILE A 262 -16.73 23.64 -1.42
C ILE A 262 -15.80 24.84 -1.25
N GLY A 263 -16.37 26.04 -1.10
CA GLY A 263 -15.64 27.30 -1.01
C GLY A 263 -16.18 28.26 0.05
N GLY A 264 -15.55 29.43 0.16
CA GLY A 264 -15.92 30.42 1.17
C GLY A 264 -15.73 29.90 2.60
N ASN A 265 -16.68 30.22 3.47
CA ASN A 265 -16.79 29.73 4.85
C ASN A 265 -17.88 28.64 4.97
N ALA A 266 -18.16 27.92 3.89
CA ALA A 266 -19.21 26.91 3.87
C ALA A 266 -18.85 25.70 4.75
N THR A 267 -19.90 25.03 5.23
CA THR A 267 -19.79 23.81 6.05
C THR A 267 -20.51 22.64 5.38
N LEU A 268 -19.89 21.46 5.38
CA LEU A 268 -20.47 20.21 4.94
C LEU A 268 -20.29 19.15 6.03
N SER A 269 -21.38 18.57 6.52
CA SER A 269 -21.34 17.51 7.51
C SER A 269 -22.21 16.31 7.12
N GLY A 270 -21.76 15.09 7.43
CA GLY A 270 -22.53 13.89 7.16
C GLY A 270 -22.00 12.66 7.89
N GLU A 271 -22.92 11.87 8.44
CA GLU A 271 -22.59 10.58 9.06
C GLU A 271 -23.10 9.41 8.22
N TYR A 272 -22.23 8.41 8.03
CA TYR A 272 -22.48 7.25 7.18
C TYR A 272 -22.74 7.62 5.72
N VAL A 273 -21.88 8.48 5.19
CA VAL A 273 -21.98 9.03 3.83
C VAL A 273 -20.79 8.62 2.97
N GLY A 274 -21.07 8.22 1.74
CA GLY A 274 -20.05 7.85 0.76
C GLY A 274 -20.24 8.59 -0.56
N PHE A 275 -19.15 9.11 -1.11
CA PHE A 275 -19.11 9.81 -2.38
C PHE A 275 -18.46 8.95 -3.46
N SER A 276 -19.19 8.72 -4.55
CA SER A 276 -18.68 8.03 -5.75
C SER A 276 -18.53 9.04 -6.88
N PHE A 277 -17.33 9.17 -7.44
CA PHE A 277 -17.03 10.12 -8.53
C PHE A 277 -16.94 9.38 -9.86
N THR A 278 -17.77 9.77 -10.82
CA THR A 278 -17.80 9.15 -12.16
C THR A 278 -18.03 10.18 -13.24
N GLY A 279 -17.46 9.97 -14.43
CA GLY A 279 -17.59 10.88 -15.56
C GLY A 279 -16.61 12.06 -15.55
N GLU A 280 -16.86 13.02 -16.43
CA GLU A 280 -15.94 14.12 -16.73
C GLU A 280 -15.83 15.10 -15.55
N ALA A 281 -14.63 15.59 -15.24
CA ALA A 281 -14.41 16.55 -14.15
C ALA A 281 -14.97 16.16 -12.76
N ALA A 282 -15.34 14.90 -12.55
CA ALA A 282 -15.82 14.38 -11.27
C ALA A 282 -14.66 14.21 -10.27
N VAL A 283 -14.38 15.29 -9.53
CA VAL A 283 -13.36 15.39 -8.49
C VAL A 283 -13.95 16.07 -7.25
N PHE A 284 -13.21 16.13 -6.14
CA PHE A 284 -13.55 17.08 -5.05
C PHE A 284 -12.48 18.18 -4.93
N ASP A 285 -12.91 19.36 -4.52
CA ASP A 285 -12.03 20.47 -4.15
C ASP A 285 -12.61 21.20 -2.93
N PHE A 286 -11.92 21.11 -1.80
CA PHE A 286 -12.27 21.80 -0.57
C PHE A 286 -11.36 23.02 -0.37
N GLY A 287 -11.96 24.20 -0.38
CA GLY A 287 -11.29 25.50 -0.23
C GLY A 287 -10.74 25.74 1.18
N VAL A 288 -9.99 26.84 1.34
CA VAL A 288 -9.18 27.06 2.55
C VAL A 288 -10.01 27.26 3.83
N SER A 289 -11.06 28.05 3.75
CA SER A 289 -11.84 28.46 4.93
C SER A 289 -13.04 27.56 5.23
N THR A 290 -13.18 26.45 4.52
CA THR A 290 -14.31 25.52 4.67
C THR A 290 -14.21 24.69 5.95
N GLN A 291 -15.31 24.06 6.33
CA GLN A 291 -15.35 23.02 7.35
C GLN A 291 -16.02 21.77 6.76
N VAL A 292 -15.34 20.63 6.80
CA VAL A 292 -15.85 19.37 6.24
C VAL A 292 -15.68 18.27 7.27
N ASP A 293 -16.79 17.63 7.62
CA ASP A 293 -16.85 16.55 8.61
C ASP A 293 -17.63 15.36 8.02
N LEU A 294 -16.93 14.26 7.78
CA LEU A 294 -17.50 13.09 7.11
C LEU A 294 -17.10 11.78 7.82
N LEU A 295 -18.09 10.92 8.00
CA LEU A 295 -17.95 9.57 8.52
C LEU A 295 -18.45 8.57 7.49
N ALA A 296 -17.62 7.60 7.10
CA ALA A 296 -17.95 6.65 6.03
C ALA A 296 -19.12 5.72 6.38
N PRO A 297 -19.78 5.11 5.38
CA PRO A 297 -20.85 4.15 5.61
C PRO A 297 -20.37 2.91 6.38
N ARG A 298 -21.25 2.34 7.19
CA ARG A 298 -20.98 1.09 7.95
C ARG A 298 -21.22 -0.18 7.14
N ASN A 299 -21.99 -0.09 6.07
CA ASN A 299 -22.45 -1.24 5.30
C ASN A 299 -22.68 -0.83 3.83
N GLY A 300 -23.05 -1.81 3.02
CA GLY A 300 -23.25 -1.62 1.59
C GLY A 300 -21.94 -1.52 0.79
N PRO A 301 -22.02 -1.16 -0.50
CA PRO A 301 -20.87 -1.19 -1.40
C PRO A 301 -19.77 -0.20 -1.02
N MET A 302 -20.10 0.87 -0.29
CA MET A 302 -19.16 1.88 0.23
C MET A 302 -18.81 1.68 1.71
N ALA A 303 -19.08 0.52 2.31
CA ALA A 303 -18.72 0.26 3.70
C ALA A 303 -17.22 0.56 3.93
N GLY A 304 -16.92 1.53 4.81
CA GLY A 304 -15.54 1.94 5.11
C GLY A 304 -14.88 2.89 4.09
N ILE A 305 -15.61 3.36 3.08
CA ILE A 305 -15.08 4.22 2.00
C ILE A 305 -15.82 5.55 1.98
N LEU A 306 -15.09 6.66 2.17
CA LEU A 306 -15.60 8.03 2.07
C LEU A 306 -15.68 8.48 0.62
N PHE A 307 -14.59 8.31 -0.12
CA PHE A 307 -14.46 8.76 -1.50
C PHE A 307 -14.03 7.60 -2.37
N PHE A 308 -14.73 7.39 -3.48
CA PHE A 308 -14.44 6.34 -4.44
C PHE A 308 -14.36 6.96 -5.83
N GLU A 309 -13.17 6.96 -6.42
CA GLU A 309 -12.97 7.35 -7.82
C GLU A 309 -13.27 6.21 -8.78
N ASP A 310 -13.96 6.53 -9.89
CA ASP A 310 -14.12 5.61 -11.00
C ASP A 310 -12.77 5.20 -11.63
N ARG A 311 -12.51 3.90 -11.65
CA ARG A 311 -11.28 3.30 -12.20
C ARG A 311 -11.16 3.45 -13.72
N SER A 312 -12.21 3.86 -14.41
CA SER A 312 -12.16 4.23 -15.83
C SER A 312 -11.74 5.68 -16.08
N SER A 313 -11.60 6.49 -15.02
CA SER A 313 -11.25 7.91 -15.14
C SER A 313 -9.88 8.14 -15.78
N SER A 314 -9.68 9.33 -16.35
CA SER A 314 -8.35 9.76 -16.83
C SER A 314 -7.33 9.75 -15.68
N LEU A 315 -6.09 9.37 -15.98
CA LEU A 315 -5.01 9.38 -14.99
C LEU A 315 -4.70 10.80 -14.48
N ASN A 316 -4.28 10.88 -13.23
CA ASN A 316 -3.71 12.04 -12.56
C ASN A 316 -4.62 13.28 -12.46
N ARG A 317 -5.95 13.08 -12.46
CA ARG A 317 -6.90 14.13 -12.04
C ARG A 317 -6.59 14.59 -10.62
N LEU A 318 -6.83 15.86 -10.34
CA LEU A 318 -6.50 16.47 -9.06
C LEU A 318 -7.71 16.45 -8.14
N PHE A 319 -7.53 15.86 -6.96
CA PHE A 319 -8.48 15.93 -5.84
C PHE A 319 -7.81 16.72 -4.72
N SER A 320 -8.42 17.80 -4.24
CA SER A 320 -7.76 18.74 -3.34
C SER A 320 -8.46 18.94 -2.00
N ILE A 321 -7.67 18.93 -0.93
CA ILE A 321 -8.08 19.27 0.43
C ILE A 321 -7.22 20.45 0.89
N ARG A 322 -7.81 21.65 0.95
CA ARG A 322 -7.17 22.85 1.51
C ARG A 322 -7.87 23.35 2.77
N SER A 323 -8.93 22.67 3.17
CA SER A 323 -9.80 23.00 4.29
C SER A 323 -9.02 23.08 5.61
N LYS A 324 -9.06 24.25 6.25
CA LYS A 324 -8.50 24.48 7.59
C LYS A 324 -9.10 23.55 8.65
N ASP A 325 -10.32 23.08 8.41
CA ASP A 325 -11.09 22.26 9.34
C ASP A 325 -11.66 21.04 8.59
N ALA A 326 -10.80 20.06 8.35
CA ALA A 326 -11.12 18.73 7.83
C ALA A 326 -10.86 17.68 8.91
N GLU A 327 -11.24 18.01 10.16
CA GLU A 327 -10.76 17.29 11.35
C GLU A 327 -11.30 15.86 11.42
N ARG A 328 -12.52 15.59 10.93
CA ARG A 328 -13.11 14.24 10.90
C ARG A 328 -13.33 13.76 9.45
N PHE A 329 -12.41 12.92 8.98
CA PHE A 329 -12.45 12.17 7.72
C PHE A 329 -12.24 10.68 8.05
N GLU A 330 -13.22 10.08 8.72
CA GLU A 330 -13.10 8.71 9.21
C GLU A 330 -13.59 7.71 8.16
N GLY A 331 -12.63 6.96 7.60
CA GLY A 331 -12.84 6.02 6.50
C GLY A 331 -11.71 6.04 5.47
N THR A 332 -11.97 5.48 4.29
CA THR A 332 -10.99 5.37 3.21
C THR A 332 -11.22 6.41 2.10
N ILE A 333 -10.16 7.11 1.71
CA ILE A 333 -10.07 7.90 0.48
C ILE A 333 -9.49 6.98 -0.60
N TYR A 334 -10.34 6.44 -1.47
CA TYR A 334 -9.95 5.53 -2.55
C TYR A 334 -10.06 6.23 -3.91
N ILE A 335 -8.93 6.78 -4.37
CA ILE A 335 -8.83 7.53 -5.63
C ILE A 335 -7.65 7.01 -6.47
N PRO A 336 -7.70 5.72 -6.89
CA PRO A 336 -6.53 4.97 -7.36
C PRO A 336 -5.89 5.50 -8.64
N ARG A 337 -6.52 6.44 -9.35
CA ARG A 337 -6.02 7.02 -10.59
C ARG A 337 -5.68 8.50 -10.46
N ALA A 338 -6.02 9.11 -9.34
CA ALA A 338 -5.87 10.53 -9.10
C ALA A 338 -4.62 10.89 -8.31
N ARG A 339 -4.30 12.18 -8.36
CA ARG A 339 -3.37 12.83 -7.44
C ARG A 339 -4.17 13.47 -6.31
N LEU A 340 -3.90 13.07 -5.08
CA LEU A 340 -4.41 13.74 -3.89
C LEU A 340 -3.47 14.88 -3.53
N PHE A 341 -3.97 16.11 -3.48
CA PHE A 341 -3.22 17.27 -3.05
C PHE A 341 -3.80 17.86 -1.77
N ILE A 342 -3.03 17.80 -0.69
CA ILE A 342 -3.39 18.37 0.61
C ILE A 342 -2.47 19.58 0.81
N ASP A 343 -3.01 20.79 0.91
CA ASP A 343 -2.18 22.01 0.97
C ASP A 343 -2.70 22.99 2.03
N LYS A 344 -1.95 24.07 2.27
CA LYS A 344 -2.28 25.12 3.25
C LYS A 344 -2.31 24.56 4.67
N GLU A 345 -2.88 25.30 5.60
CA GLU A 345 -2.93 24.99 7.02
C GLU A 345 -4.00 23.92 7.33
N SER A 346 -4.24 23.01 6.40
CA SER A 346 -5.24 21.94 6.52
C SER A 346 -4.94 21.01 7.68
N ARG A 347 -5.98 20.65 8.43
CA ARG A 347 -5.94 19.74 9.58
C ARG A 347 -6.72 18.48 9.27
N LEU A 348 -6.13 17.57 8.50
CA LEU A 348 -6.81 16.34 8.08
C LEU A 348 -6.73 15.28 9.18
N GLY A 349 -7.87 14.69 9.55
CA GLY A 349 -7.93 13.42 10.29
C GLY A 349 -7.70 13.50 11.80
N GLN A 350 -7.49 14.69 12.38
CA GLN A 350 -7.17 14.87 13.81
C GLN A 350 -8.25 14.33 14.78
N MET A 351 -9.51 14.31 14.36
CA MET A 351 -10.66 13.80 15.13
C MET A 351 -11.16 12.43 14.61
N SER A 352 -10.47 11.81 13.66
CA SER A 352 -10.87 10.51 13.10
C SER A 352 -10.27 9.39 13.93
N ASN A 353 -11.01 8.32 14.24
CA ASN A 353 -10.40 7.15 14.85
C ASN A 353 -9.40 6.48 13.91
N TRP A 354 -9.72 6.47 12.61
CA TRP A 354 -8.81 6.05 11.57
C TRP A 354 -9.12 6.69 10.23
N THR A 355 -8.09 6.82 9.41
CA THR A 355 -8.21 7.23 8.01
C THR A 355 -7.28 6.37 7.17
N ALA A 356 -7.69 6.04 5.96
CA ALA A 356 -6.80 5.42 4.99
C ALA A 356 -6.85 6.15 3.64
N ILE A 357 -5.73 6.17 2.94
CA ILE A 357 -5.57 6.87 1.68
C ILE A 357 -4.94 5.91 0.68
N ILE A 358 -5.64 5.67 -0.43
CA ILE A 358 -5.12 4.96 -1.58
C ILE A 358 -5.32 5.88 -2.77
N ALA A 359 -4.22 6.39 -3.31
CA ALA A 359 -4.23 7.29 -4.46
C ALA A 359 -3.15 6.88 -5.46
N ASN A 360 -3.21 7.38 -6.71
CA ASN A 360 -2.10 7.17 -7.64
C ASN A 360 -0.85 7.90 -7.10
N GLN A 361 -0.98 9.18 -6.77
CA GLN A 361 0.07 9.97 -6.13
C GLN A 361 -0.51 10.80 -5.00
N ILE A 362 0.31 11.12 -4.01
CA ILE A 362 -0.06 11.92 -2.85
C ILE A 362 0.95 13.05 -2.70
N GLU A 363 0.46 14.28 -2.71
CA GLU A 363 1.27 15.47 -2.52
C GLU A 363 0.72 16.28 -1.33
N VAL A 364 1.58 16.52 -0.35
CA VAL A 364 1.32 17.42 0.76
C VAL A 364 2.10 18.71 0.51
N GLY A 365 1.36 19.78 0.25
CA GLY A 365 1.85 21.12 0.02
C GLY A 365 2.48 21.76 1.25
N LYS A 366 2.57 23.08 1.29
CA LYS A 366 3.24 23.80 2.38
C LYS A 366 2.26 24.10 3.50
N GLY A 367 2.55 23.57 4.70
CA GLY A 367 1.80 23.90 5.91
C GLY A 367 0.83 22.85 6.49
N PRO A 368 0.33 21.82 5.75
CA PRO A 368 -0.65 20.91 6.32
C PRO A 368 -0.13 20.12 7.51
N ASN A 369 -1.06 19.79 8.41
CA ASN A 369 -0.89 18.77 9.42
C ASN A 369 -1.84 17.62 9.10
N VAL A 370 -1.29 16.57 8.50
CA VAL A 370 -2.00 15.36 8.13
C VAL A 370 -1.82 14.32 9.23
N GLN A 371 -2.90 14.02 9.95
CA GLN A 371 -2.92 13.00 10.99
C GLN A 371 -3.70 11.78 10.48
N ILE A 372 -2.99 10.66 10.35
CA ILE A 372 -3.55 9.37 9.96
C ILE A 372 -3.57 8.48 11.21
N ASN A 373 -4.73 8.41 11.83
CA ASN A 373 -4.94 7.55 12.99
C ASN A 373 -5.20 6.09 12.56
N SER A 374 -4.95 5.17 13.47
CA SER A 374 -5.09 3.72 13.27
C SER A 374 -5.80 3.05 14.45
N ASP A 375 -6.65 3.80 15.16
CA ASP A 375 -7.45 3.34 16.29
C ASP A 375 -8.70 2.58 15.81
N TYR A 376 -8.52 1.56 14.96
CA TYR A 376 -9.63 0.83 14.33
C TYR A 376 -10.63 0.24 15.33
N ALA A 377 -10.15 -0.19 16.52
CA ALA A 377 -10.99 -0.73 17.58
C ALA A 377 -11.95 0.30 18.23
N LYS A 378 -11.69 1.60 18.09
CA LYS A 378 -12.55 2.67 18.60
C LYS A 378 -13.62 3.09 17.60
N SER A 379 -13.52 2.64 16.36
CA SER A 379 -14.43 3.00 15.28
C SER A 379 -15.58 2.00 15.14
N LYS A 380 -16.75 2.50 14.74
CA LYS A 380 -17.88 1.67 14.27
C LYS A 380 -17.84 1.46 12.76
N ILE A 381 -16.90 2.09 12.07
CA ILE A 381 -16.74 2.02 10.62
C ILE A 381 -15.86 0.81 10.30
N PRO A 382 -16.32 -0.12 9.45
CA PRO A 382 -15.52 -1.27 9.09
C PRO A 382 -14.32 -0.81 8.27
N VAL A 383 -13.18 -1.47 8.49
CA VAL A 383 -11.99 -1.25 7.69
C VAL A 383 -12.07 -2.16 6.46
N PRO A 384 -11.94 -1.63 5.23
CA PRO A 384 -11.90 -2.47 4.05
C PRO A 384 -10.71 -3.44 4.08
N ASP A 385 -10.92 -4.67 3.60
CA ASP A 385 -9.85 -5.67 3.51
C ASP A 385 -8.63 -5.16 2.72
N GLY A 386 -7.44 -5.44 3.23
CA GLY A 386 -6.16 -4.98 2.66
C GLY A 386 -5.76 -3.55 3.05
N VAL A 387 -6.58 -2.89 3.89
CA VAL A 387 -6.26 -1.65 4.60
C VAL A 387 -6.46 -1.91 6.09
N GLY A 388 -5.69 -1.24 6.95
CA GLY A 388 -5.72 -1.46 8.40
C GLY A 388 -5.01 -2.73 8.83
N PRO A 389 -5.37 -3.34 9.98
CA PRO A 389 -4.58 -4.41 10.58
C PRO A 389 -4.53 -5.63 9.66
N SER A 390 -3.38 -5.83 9.01
CA SER A 390 -3.13 -6.94 8.13
C SER A 390 -1.82 -7.60 8.52
N ALA A 391 -1.81 -8.93 8.53
CA ALA A 391 -0.60 -9.66 8.82
C ALA A 391 0.28 -9.70 7.56
N HIS A 392 1.50 -9.16 7.66
CA HIS A 392 2.45 -9.12 6.55
C HIS A 392 3.68 -9.96 6.88
N ALA A 393 4.07 -10.80 5.91
CA ALA A 393 5.34 -11.51 5.96
C ALA A 393 6.37 -10.75 5.12
N HIS A 394 7.54 -10.51 5.68
CA HIS A 394 8.67 -9.91 4.95
C HIS A 394 9.94 -10.74 5.15
N LEU A 395 10.79 -10.80 4.12
CA LEU A 395 12.11 -11.41 4.23
C LEU A 395 13.03 -10.52 5.06
N MET A 396 13.75 -11.13 5.99
CA MET A 396 14.88 -10.53 6.69
C MET A 396 16.12 -10.69 5.80
N LYS A 397 16.53 -9.60 5.15
CA LYS A 397 17.77 -9.53 4.35
C LYS A 397 18.88 -8.82 5.11
#